data_AF-A0A815XI12-F1
#
_entry.id   AF-A0A815XI12-F1
#
_cell.length_a   1.000
_cell.length_b   1.000
_cell.length_c   1.000
_cell.angle_alpha   90.00
_cell.angle_beta   90.00
_cell.angle_gamma   90.00
#
_symmetry.space_group_name_H-M   'P 1'
#
loop_
_entity.id
_entity.type
_entity.pdbx_description
1 polymer ?
#
loop_
_entity_poly.entity_id
_entity_poly.type
_entity_poly.pdbx_seq_one_letter_code
_entity_poly.pdbx_strand_id
1 'polypeptide(L)' 'MKDDFSQTINDTVYEWFAAQRTKNIPISVSVLQEYARKVAEELDDQSGNFKA' A
#
# COMPACT_ATOMS: atom_id res chain seq x y z
N MET A 1 -8.73 8.61 -13.05
CA MET A 1 -9.33 8.58 -11.71
C MET A 1 -9.21 7.22 -11.02
N LYS A 2 -9.73 6.11 -11.57
CA LYS A 2 -9.50 4.78 -10.95
C LYS A 2 -8.05 4.28 -11.09
N ASP A 3 -7.39 4.70 -12.17
CA ASP A 3 -5.98 4.38 -12.45
C ASP A 3 -5.02 5.08 -11.48
N ASP A 4 -5.25 6.38 -11.18
CA ASP A 4 -4.35 7.17 -10.34
C ASP A 4 -4.29 6.65 -8.89
N PHE A 5 -5.44 6.24 -8.35
CA PHE A 5 -5.53 5.64 -7.01
C PHE A 5 -4.83 4.28 -6.95
N SER A 6 -5.09 3.42 -7.94
CA SER A 6 -4.48 2.09 -8.01
C SER A 6 -2.97 2.18 -8.22
N GLN A 7 -2.51 3.17 -9.00
CA GLN A 7 -1.10 3.44 -9.22
C GLN A 7 -0.42 3.96 -7.95
N THR A 8 -1.07 4.85 -7.21
CA THR A 8 -0.57 5.35 -5.92
C THR A 8 -0.38 4.22 -4.90
N ILE A 9 -1.33 3.29 -4.81
CA ILE A 9 -1.19 2.10 -3.95
C ILE A 9 0.01 1.28 -4.40
N ASN A 10 0.12 0.98 -5.70
CA ASN A 10 1.19 0.14 -6.22
C ASN A 10 2.58 0.76 -5.98
N ASP A 11 2.74 2.06 -6.22
CA ASP A 11 4.00 2.78 -6.02
C ASP A 11 4.38 2.78 -4.53
N THR A 12 3.44 3.08 -3.64
CA THR A 12 3.66 3.06 -2.18
C THR A 12 4.07 1.66 -1.68
N VAL A 13 3.37 0.62 -2.14
CA VAL A 13 3.67 -0.79 -1.78
C VAL A 13 5.04 -1.21 -2.32
N TYR A 14 5.37 -0.82 -3.54
CA TYR A 14 6.66 -1.13 -4.16
C TYR A 14 7.83 -0.46 -3.43
N GLU A 15 7.73 0.84 -3.14
CA GLU A 15 8.78 1.58 -2.41
C GLU A 15 9.02 0.97 -1.02
N TRP A 16 7.95 0.66 -0.29
CA TRP A 16 8.05 0.00 1.00
C TRP A 16 8.73 -1.37 0.90
N PHE A 17 8.35 -2.20 -0.08
CA PHE A 17 8.95 -3.51 -0.30
C PHE A 17 10.43 -3.40 -0.65
N ALA A 18 10.79 -2.47 -1.54
CA ALA A 18 12.18 -2.21 -1.92
C ALA A 18 13.02 -1.83 -0.68
N ALA A 19 12.49 -1.00 0.21
CA ALA A 19 13.14 -0.64 1.47
C ALA A 19 13.32 -1.82 2.45
N GLN A 20 12.48 -2.87 2.38
CA GLN A 20 12.69 -4.10 3.16
C GLN A 20 13.79 -4.96 2.53
N ARG A 21 13.84 -5.01 1.19
CA ARG A 21 14.87 -5.76 0.45
C ARG A 21 16.27 -5.19 0.66
N THR A 22 16.43 -3.87 0.73
CA THR A 22 17.73 -3.24 1.04
C THR A 22 18.22 -3.59 2.46
N LYS A 23 17.30 -3.91 3.37
CA LYS A 23 17.61 -4.38 4.74
C LYS A 23 17.78 -5.90 4.83
N ASN A 24 17.76 -6.62 3.70
CA ASN A 24 17.75 -8.09 3.65
C ASN A 24 16.61 -8.74 4.44
N ILE A 25 15.47 -8.04 4.59
CA ILE A 25 14.31 -8.60 5.26
C ILE A 25 13.49 -9.38 4.22
N PRO A 26 13.31 -10.70 4.40
CA PRO A 26 12.41 -11.46 3.53
C PRO A 26 10.96 -11.12 3.88
N ILE A 27 10.19 -10.71 2.87
CA ILE A 27 8.77 -10.42 2.99
C ILE A 27 7.98 -11.52 2.29
N SER A 28 7.04 -12.13 3.00
CA SER A 28 6.12 -13.09 2.41
C SER A 28 5.06 -12.38 1.57
N VAL A 29 4.48 -13.10 0.62
CA VAL A 29 3.37 -12.59 -0.21
C VAL A 29 2.19 -12.16 0.66
N SER A 30 1.89 -12.88 1.74
CA SER A 30 0.82 -12.55 2.67
C SER A 30 1.04 -11.20 3.38
N VAL A 31 2.26 -10.90 3.80
CA VAL A 31 2.60 -9.62 4.43
C VAL A 31 2.51 -8.48 3.41
N LEU A 32 2.95 -8.73 2.17
CA LEU A 32 2.83 -7.74 1.09
C LEU A 32 1.35 -7.42 0.77
N GLN A 33 0.49 -8.45 0.73
CA GLN A 33 -0.95 -8.28 0.52
C GLN A 33 -1.62 -7.53 1.67
N GLU A 34 -1.26 -7.84 2.92
CA GLU A 34 -1.79 -7.13 4.08
C GLU A 34 -1.37 -5.66 4.07
N TYR A 35 -0.12 -5.37 3.72
CA TYR A 35 0.37 -3.99 3.59
C TYR A 35 -0.37 -3.24 2.48
N ALA A 36 -0.55 -3.85 1.31
CA ALA A 36 -1.33 -3.27 0.22
C ALA A 36 -2.78 -2.96 0.62
N ARG A 37 -3.41 -3.82 1.43
CA ARG A 37 -4.75 -3.58 1.96
C ARG A 37 -4.78 -2.36 2.90
N LYS A 38 -3.81 -2.26 3.82
CA LYS A 38 -3.70 -1.11 4.74
C LYS A 38 -3.50 0.20 3.99
N VAL A 39 -2.62 0.22 2.99
CA VAL A 39 -2.39 1.41 2.15
C VAL A 39 -3.67 1.81 1.41
N ALA A 40 -4.44 0.84 0.89
CA ALA A 40 -5.72 1.12 0.25
C ALA A 40 -6.75 1.68 1.23
N GLU A 41 -6.87 1.11 2.44
CA GLU A 41 -7.75 1.59 3.51
C GLU A 41 -7.37 3.03 3.93
N GLU A 42 -6.08 3.31 4.16
CA GLU A 42 -5.59 4.63 4.55
C GLU A 42 -5.85 5.69 3.47
N LEU A 43 -5.65 5.36 2.20
CA LEU A 43 -5.89 6.28 1.08
C LEU A 43 -7.39 6.50 0.84
N ASP A 44 -8.24 5.49 1.06
CA ASP A 44 -9.70 5.63 0.98
C ASP A 44 -10.24 6.52 2.11
N ASP A 45 -9.75 6.32 3.35
CA ASP A 45 -10.07 7.16 4.51
C ASP A 45 -9.65 8.63 4.29
N GLN A 46 -8.47 8.86 3.70
CA GLN A 46 -7.98 10.20 3.37
C GLN A 46 -8.75 10.87 2.22
N SER A 47 -9.44 10.10 1.37
CA SER A 47 -10.25 10.62 0.27
C SER A 47 -11.58 11.25 0.72
N GLY A 48 -11.88 11.23 2.02
CA GLY A 48 -12.97 11.99 2.62
C GLY A 48 -14.30 11.25 2.71
N ASN A 49 -14.32 9.92 2.59
CA ASN A 49 -15.51 9.13 2.90
C ASN A 49 -15.62 8.91 4.42
N PHE A 50 -15.70 10.00 5.19
CA PHE A 50 -16.07 9.98 6.61
C PHE A 50 -17.46 9.36 6.75
N LYS A 51 -17.53 8.07 7.08
CA LYS A 51 -18.71 7.52 7.76
C LYS A 51 -18.50 7.66 9.27
N ALA A 52 -18.98 8.79 9.79
CA ALA A 52 -19.34 8.94 11.20
C ALA A 52 -20.56 8.07 11.54
#